data_AF-A0A183BHA1-F1
#
_entry.id   AF-A0A183BHA1-F1
#
_cell.length_a   1.000
_cell.length_b   1.000
_cell.length_c   1.000
_cell.angle_alpha   90.00
_cell.angle_beta   90.00
_cell.angle_gamma   90.00
#
_symmetry.space_group_name_H-M   'P 1'
#
loop_
_entity.id
_entity.type
_entity.pdbx_description
1 polymer ?
#
loop_
_entity_poly.entity_id
_entity_poly.type
_entity_poly.pdbx_seq_one_letter_code
_entity_poly.pdbx_strand_id
1 'polypeptide(L)'
;MTNSQKSIALCEHFQSVHTKDEVILQPMHQPAGSTLMEEIIFLPDEVENTLVILDREKAVGPDEIHPALLGPLGNILAAPLARLFNLSMATA
;
A
#
# COMPACT_ATOMS: atom_id res chain seq x y z
N MET A 1 -1.14 -34.39 -11.19
CA MET A 1 -0.17 -33.48 -10.52
C MET A 1 -0.59 -33.33 -9.07
N THR A 2 0.26 -33.71 -8.12
CA THR A 2 -0.01 -33.57 -6.68
C THR A 2 0.20 -32.12 -6.22
N ASN A 3 -0.35 -31.75 -5.06
CA ASN A 3 -0.15 -30.40 -4.51
C ASN A 3 1.33 -30.07 -4.25
N SER A 4 2.12 -31.08 -3.87
CA SER A 4 3.58 -30.93 -3.73
C SER A 4 4.25 -30.56 -5.05
N GLN A 5 3.89 -31.25 -6.15
CA GLN A 5 4.41 -30.94 -7.49
C GLN A 5 4.01 -29.53 -7.97
N LYS A 6 2.81 -29.06 -7.63
CA LYS A 6 2.38 -27.69 -7.94
C LYS A 6 3.16 -26.64 -7.16
N SER A 7 3.42 -26.88 -5.87
CA SER A 7 4.19 -25.98 -5.00
C SER A 7 5.62 -25.80 -5.54
N ILE A 8 6.27 -26.91 -5.92
CA ILE A 8 7.61 -26.89 -6.50
C ILE A 8 7.65 -26.09 -7.80
N ALA A 9 6.74 -26.40 -8.74
CA ALA A 9 6.70 -25.71 -10.04
C ALA A 9 6.45 -24.20 -9.89
N LEU A 10 5.63 -23.79 -8.92
CA LEU A 10 5.37 -22.38 -8.64
C LEU A 10 6.60 -21.68 -8.04
N CYS A 11 7.30 -22.35 -7.12
CA CYS A 11 8.56 -21.84 -6.54
C CYS A 11 9.63 -21.66 -7.63
N GLU A 12 9.84 -22.66 -8.47
CA GLU A 12 10.80 -22.63 -9.57
C GLU A 12 10.50 -21.52 -10.57
N HIS A 13 9.21 -21.34 -10.92
CA HIS A 13 8.78 -20.28 -11.82
C HIS A 13 9.15 -18.89 -11.28
N PHE A 14 8.78 -18.58 -10.04
CA PHE A 14 9.05 -17.26 -9.45
C PHE A 14 10.54 -17.01 -9.20
N GLN A 15 11.33 -18.05 -8.90
CA GLN A 15 12.79 -17.93 -8.85
C GLN A 15 13.39 -17.64 -10.23
N SER A 16 12.87 -18.26 -11.28
CA SER A 16 13.40 -18.10 -12.65
C SER A 16 13.12 -16.71 -13.24
N VAL A 17 11.98 -16.10 -12.91
CA VAL A 17 11.63 -14.75 -13.39
C VAL A 17 12.11 -13.65 -12.44
N HIS A 18 12.63 -14.01 -11.27
CA HIS A 18 13.22 -13.05 -10.35
C HIS A 18 14.51 -12.51 -10.95
N THR A 19 14.43 -11.28 -11.44
CA THR A 19 15.58 -10.54 -11.94
C THR A 19 16.10 -9.71 -10.78
N LYS A 20 17.37 -9.94 -10.37
CA LYS A 20 18.04 -9.00 -9.47
C LYS A 20 18.38 -7.79 -10.31
N ASP A 21 17.72 -6.67 -10.06
CA ASP A 21 18.15 -5.40 -10.64
C ASP A 21 19.57 -5.09 -10.14
N GLU A 22 20.59 -5.40 -10.93
CA GLU A 22 21.98 -4.98 -10.65
C GLU A 22 22.12 -3.45 -10.63
N VAL A 23 21.11 -2.73 -11.11
CA VAL A 23 20.99 -1.26 -11.03
C VAL A 23 20.77 -0.79 -9.57
N ILE A 24 20.45 -1.68 -8.62
CA ILE A 24 20.30 -1.36 -7.20
C ILE A 24 21.45 -1.97 -6.36
N LEU A 25 22.67 -2.01 -6.90
CA LEU A 25 23.88 -1.98 -6.08
C LEU A 25 24.48 -0.57 -6.10
N GLN A 26 23.64 0.44 -5.89
CA GLN A 26 24.18 1.67 -5.31
C GLN A 26 24.72 1.29 -3.92
N PRO A 27 25.95 1.70 -3.56
CA PRO A 27 26.39 1.63 -2.18
C PRO A 27 25.27 2.22 -1.33
N MET A 28 24.82 1.45 -0.35
CA MET A 28 23.92 1.89 0.71
C MET A 28 24.30 3.35 1.03
N HIS A 29 23.40 4.28 0.71
CA HIS A 29 23.68 5.71 0.78
C HIS A 29 24.47 5.97 2.06
N GLN A 30 25.66 6.58 1.92
CA GLN A 30 26.32 7.23 3.05
C GLN A 30 25.26 8.05 3.78
N PRO A 31 25.28 8.16 5.13
CA PRO A 31 24.34 9.01 5.83
C PRO A 31 24.63 10.47 5.46
N ALA A 32 24.10 10.90 4.32
CA ALA A 32 23.93 12.29 3.96
C ALA A 32 23.04 12.85 5.06
N GLY A 33 23.60 13.80 5.80
CA GLY A 33 23.10 14.20 7.11
C GLY A 33 21.61 14.43 7.13
N SER A 34 20.93 13.86 8.13
CA SER A 34 19.57 14.15 8.58
C SER A 34 18.70 14.84 7.50
N THR A 35 18.46 14.17 6.38
CA THR A 35 17.34 14.56 5.51
C THR A 35 16.11 14.29 6.37
N LEU A 36 15.54 15.33 6.96
CA LEU A 36 14.25 15.22 7.64
C LEU A 36 13.31 14.55 6.65
N MET A 37 12.77 13.38 7.03
CA MET A 37 11.74 12.75 6.21
C MET A 37 10.65 13.78 5.99
N GLU A 38 10.23 13.92 4.74
CA GLU A 38 9.17 14.85 4.37
C GLU A 38 7.91 14.50 5.18
N GLU A 39 7.28 15.53 5.73
CA GLU A 39 6.07 15.36 6.53
C GLU A 39 4.95 14.85 5.61
N ILE A 40 4.43 13.66 5.91
CA ILE A 40 3.31 13.09 5.16
C ILE A 40 2.02 13.69 5.70
N ILE A 41 1.38 14.52 4.88
CA ILE A 41 0.09 15.15 5.19
C ILE A 41 -0.97 14.58 4.25
N PHE A 42 -2.03 14.02 4.82
CA PHE A 42 -3.20 13.54 4.09
C PHE A 42 -4.26 14.63 4.02
N LEU A 43 -4.59 15.09 2.81
CA LEU A 43 -5.67 16.07 2.59
C LEU A 43 -7.03 15.37 2.43
N PRO A 44 -8.14 15.96 2.91
CA PRO A 44 -9.47 15.38 2.72
C PRO A 44 -9.79 15.07 1.26
N ASP A 45 -9.48 15.98 0.32
CA ASP A 45 -9.76 15.80 -1.10
C ASP A 45 -8.98 14.61 -1.70
N GLU A 46 -7.74 14.39 -1.26
CA GLU A 46 -6.93 13.24 -1.67
C GLU A 46 -7.51 11.93 -1.14
N VAL A 47 -7.96 11.94 0.12
CA VAL A 47 -8.64 10.79 0.73
C VAL A 47 -9.95 10.50 0.00
N GLU A 48 -10.77 11.51 -0.28
CA GLU A 48 -12.03 11.34 -1.03
C GLU A 48 -11.77 10.73 -2.41
N ASN A 49 -10.84 11.31 -3.17
CA ASN A 49 -10.46 10.81 -4.49
C ASN A 49 -10.00 9.34 -4.41
N THR A 50 -9.23 8.99 -3.38
CA THR A 50 -8.76 7.62 -3.16
C THR A 50 -9.91 6.66 -2.85
N LEU A 51 -10.89 7.09 -2.04
CA LEU A 51 -12.06 6.27 -1.70
C LEU A 51 -12.97 6.04 -2.91
N VAL A 52 -13.16 7.06 -3.75
CA VAL A 52 -14.04 6.99 -4.93
C VAL A 52 -13.49 6.05 -6.00
N ILE A 53 -12.18 5.94 -6.15
CA ILE A 53 -11.54 5.06 -7.15
C ILE A 53 -11.33 3.61 -6.67
N LEU A 54 -11.78 3.27 -5.46
CA LEU A 54 -11.67 1.91 -4.96
C LEU A 54 -12.42 0.92 -5.88
N ASP A 55 -11.75 -0.17 -6.24
CA ASP A 55 -12.36 -1.26 -7.01
C ASP A 55 -13.41 -1.96 -6.15
N ARG A 56 -14.67 -1.81 -6.56
CA ARG A 56 -15.85 -2.29 -5.83
C ARG A 56 -16.01 -3.80 -5.90
N GLU A 57 -15.33 -4.46 -6.84
CA GLU A 57 -15.38 -5.91 -7.03
C GLU A 57 -14.24 -6.63 -6.27
N LYS A 58 -13.37 -5.87 -5.57
CA LYS A 58 -12.31 -6.46 -4.75
C LYS A 58 -12.85 -7.07 -3.46
N ALA A 59 -12.13 -8.09 -3.01
CA ALA A 59 -12.37 -8.74 -1.74
C ALA A 59 -12.22 -7.77 -0.57
N VAL A 60 -12.89 -8.11 0.52
CA VAL A 60 -12.85 -7.40 1.80
C VAL A 60 -11.43 -7.40 2.38
N GLY A 61 -11.01 -6.26 2.94
CA GLY A 61 -9.72 -6.11 3.60
C GLY A 61 -9.67 -6.81 4.97
N PRO A 62 -8.49 -6.81 5.64
CA PRO A 62 -8.36 -7.33 7.00
C PRO A 62 -9.14 -6.52 8.06
N ASP A 63 -9.60 -5.33 7.68
CA ASP A 63 -10.51 -4.49 8.46
C ASP A 63 -11.98 -4.95 8.38
N GLU A 64 -12.26 -5.99 7.60
CA GLU A 64 -13.62 -6.50 7.34
C GLU A 64 -14.55 -5.49 6.64
N ILE A 65 -13.99 -4.42 6.05
CA ILE A 65 -14.76 -3.39 5.34
C ILE A 65 -14.67 -3.63 3.83
N HIS A 66 -15.82 -3.77 3.19
CA HIS A 66 -15.87 -3.93 1.73
C HIS A 66 -15.64 -2.58 1.03
N PRO A 67 -14.76 -2.53 0.00
CA PRO A 67 -14.54 -1.31 -0.80
C PRO A 67 -15.81 -0.64 -1.35
N ALA A 68 -16.84 -1.43 -1.69
CA ALA A 68 -18.11 -0.95 -2.20
C ALA A 68 -18.89 -0.04 -1.23
N LEU A 69 -18.60 -0.12 0.08
CA LEU A 69 -19.18 0.72 1.13
C LEU A 69 -18.47 2.07 1.24
N LEU A 70 -17.15 2.08 1.06
CA LEU A 70 -16.31 3.25 1.30
C LEU A 70 -16.46 4.31 0.21
N GLY A 71 -16.48 3.90 -1.07
CA GLY A 71 -16.59 4.84 -2.19
C GLY A 71 -17.81 5.77 -2.11
N PRO A 72 -19.05 5.26 -1.94
CA PRO A 72 -20.24 6.09 -1.79
C PRO A 72 -20.23 7.02 -0.57
N LEU A 73 -19.45 6.67 0.46
CA LEU A 73 -19.34 7.44 1.70
C LEU A 73 -18.12 8.37 1.70
N GLY A 74 -17.40 8.48 0.58
CA GLY A 74 -16.15 9.24 0.48
C GLY A 74 -16.27 10.67 1.00
N ASN A 75 -17.28 11.41 0.55
CA ASN A 75 -17.54 12.79 0.97
C ASN A 75 -17.83 12.95 2.48
N ILE A 76 -18.34 11.91 3.14
CA ILE A 76 -18.60 11.89 4.59
C ILE A 76 -17.35 11.46 5.36
N LEU A 77 -16.62 10.47 4.84
CA LEU A 77 -15.49 9.82 5.52
C LEU A 77 -14.15 10.51 5.30
N ALA A 78 -13.99 11.30 4.23
CA ALA A 78 -12.72 11.93 3.86
C ALA A 78 -12.11 12.77 4.97
N ALA A 79 -12.87 13.70 5.53
CA ALA A 79 -12.40 14.57 6.60
C ALA A 79 -12.02 13.83 7.90
N PRO A 80 -12.84 12.91 8.45
CA PRO A 80 -12.45 12.15 9.64
C PRO A 80 -11.27 11.21 9.39
N LEU A 81 -11.18 10.56 8.21
CA LEU A 81 -10.06 9.68 7.88
C LEU A 81 -8.75 10.45 7.70
N ALA A 82 -8.76 11.60 7.02
CA ALA A 82 -7.58 12.46 6.89
C ALA A 82 -7.03 12.87 8.27
N ARG A 83 -7.92 13.26 9.20
CA ARG A 83 -7.50 13.56 10.59
C ARG A 83 -6.90 12.35 11.29
N LEU A 84 -7.53 11.18 11.15
CA LEU A 84 -7.05 9.94 11.77
C LEU A 84 -5.67 9.53 11.22
N PHE A 85 -5.47 9.60 9.91
CA PHE A 85 -4.19 9.26 9.28
C PHE A 85 -3.08 10.23 9.67
N ASN A 86 -3.35 11.54 9.64
CA ASN A 86 -2.39 12.54 10.10
C ASN A 86 -2.01 12.36 11.57
N LEU A 87 -2.98 12.02 12.44
CA LEU A 87 -2.71 11.72 13.84
C LEU A 87 -1.81 10.48 13.97
N SER A 88 -2.07 9.43 13.20
CA SER A 88 -1.26 8.21 13.20
C SER A 88 0.18 8.46 12.76
N MET A 89 0.39 9.35 11.79
CA MET A 89 1.74 9.71 11.31
C MET A 89 2.50 10.60 12.29
N ALA A 90 1.81 11.48 13.00
CA ALA A 90 2.42 12.34 14.02
C ALA A 90 2.92 11.55 15.25
N THR A 91 2.40 10.35 15.47
CA THR A 91 2.81 9.46 16.58
C THR A 91 3.81 8.37 16.19
N ALA A 92 4.23 8.32 14.92
CA ALA A 92 5.10 7.28 14.36
C ALA A 92 6.60 7.55 14.58
#